data_AF-A0A2E3G853-F1
#
_entry.id   AF-A0A2E3G853-F1
#
_cell.length_a   1.000
_cell.length_b   1.000
_cell.length_c   1.000
_cell.angle_alpha   90.00
_cell.angle_beta   90.00
_cell.angle_gamma   90.00
#
_symmetry.space_group_name_H-M   'P 1'
#
loop_
_entity.id
_entity.type
_entity.pdbx_description
1 polymer ?
#
loop_
_entity_poly.entity_id
_entity_poly.type
_entity_poly.pdbx_seq_one_letter_code
_entity_poly.pdbx_strand_id
1 'polypeptide(L)'
;MIIAGIDYSMSCPSLCIFDTELDFTFQNCDFYYLIDKKTKIIEEGNIHGEYYSKDSENVKRFDHISDWAITILKNQKVNHVYLEGYSMGSRGRVFHIAENTGVLKQKIYKAGITFEVIPPSTWKKEVVGKGNADKQYVYESLGIDLKTKFKSKSITSPINDIADSYFICKYGSLTTQSQ
;
A
#
# COMPACT_ATOMS: atom_id res chain seq x y z
N MET A 1 13.17 -5.53 -12.61
CA MET A 1 12.30 -4.33 -12.75
C MET A 1 11.73 -4.03 -11.38
N ILE A 2 11.64 -2.76 -10.96
CA ILE A 2 11.09 -2.45 -9.65
C ILE A 2 9.61 -2.10 -9.76
N ILE A 3 8.77 -2.81 -9.02
CA ILE A 3 7.33 -2.57 -8.94
C ILE A 3 6.91 -2.16 -7.54
N ALA A 4 5.75 -1.52 -7.43
CA ALA A 4 5.13 -1.21 -6.15
C ALA A 4 3.65 -1.59 -6.11
N GLY A 5 3.22 -2.27 -5.04
CA GLY A 5 1.81 -2.39 -4.68
C GLY A 5 1.44 -1.36 -3.60
N ILE A 6 0.31 -0.68 -3.76
CA ILE A 6 -0.08 0.41 -2.85
C ILE A 6 -1.50 0.21 -2.32
N ASP A 7 -1.63 0.10 -0.99
CA ASP A 7 -2.87 0.32 -0.25
C ASP A 7 -2.92 1.80 0.19
N TYR A 8 -3.70 2.61 -0.51
CA TYR A 8 -3.64 4.07 -0.36
C TYR A 8 -4.83 4.61 0.43
N SER A 9 -4.55 5.27 1.55
CA SER A 9 -5.57 5.89 2.40
C SER A 9 -5.14 7.27 2.90
N MET A 10 -6.09 8.04 3.46
CA MET A 10 -5.81 9.35 4.05
C MET A 10 -5.21 9.26 5.47
N SER A 11 -5.11 8.06 6.04
CA SER A 11 -4.73 7.86 7.44
C SER A 11 -3.52 6.99 7.65
N CYS A 12 -3.38 5.94 6.84
CA CYS A 12 -2.28 4.98 6.89
C CYS A 12 -2.03 4.37 5.51
N PRO A 13 -1.52 5.14 4.53
CA PRO A 13 -1.11 4.59 3.26
C PRO A 13 0.07 3.63 3.46
N SER A 14 0.13 2.56 2.67
CA SER A 14 1.22 1.58 2.68
C SER A 14 1.66 1.22 1.27
N LEU A 15 2.98 1.16 1.06
CA LEU A 15 3.64 0.77 -0.17
C LEU A 15 4.45 -0.50 0.08
N CYS A 16 4.37 -1.47 -0.83
CA CYS A 16 5.22 -2.64 -0.90
C CYS A 16 6.05 -2.57 -2.18
N ILE A 17 7.36 -2.43 -2.06
CA ILE A 17 8.33 -2.34 -3.16
C ILE A 17 8.95 -3.72 -3.39
N PHE A 18 9.08 -4.12 -4.64
CA PHE A 18 9.63 -5.43 -5.00
C PHE A 18 10.46 -5.36 -6.28
N ASP A 19 11.61 -6.03 -6.27
CA ASP A 19 12.40 -6.28 -7.48
C ASP A 19 11.98 -7.60 -8.12
N THR A 20 11.46 -7.53 -9.34
CA THR A 20 10.97 -8.69 -10.09
C THR A 20 12.04 -9.70 -10.48
N GLU A 21 13.32 -9.40 -10.24
CA GLU A 21 14.44 -10.35 -10.41
C GLU A 21 14.58 -11.33 -9.23
N LEU A 22 13.91 -11.07 -8.10
CA LEU A 22 13.95 -11.92 -6.91
C LEU A 22 12.72 -12.84 -6.82
N ASP A 23 12.78 -13.83 -5.93
CA ASP A 23 11.60 -14.60 -5.56
C ASP A 23 10.64 -13.74 -4.72
N PHE A 24 9.35 -13.77 -5.05
CA PHE A 24 8.34 -13.00 -4.33
C PHE A 24 8.09 -13.60 -2.94
N THR A 25 8.79 -13.06 -1.95
CA THR A 25 8.67 -13.41 -0.52
C THR A 25 8.54 -12.12 0.29
N PHE A 26 8.00 -12.22 1.51
CA PHE A 26 7.89 -11.06 2.39
C PHE A 26 9.25 -10.40 2.63
N GLN A 27 10.31 -11.19 2.79
CA GLN A 27 11.66 -10.71 3.10
C GLN A 27 12.35 -10.00 1.93
N ASN A 28 11.95 -10.31 0.70
CA ASN A 28 12.47 -9.67 -0.52
C ASN A 28 11.65 -8.43 -0.94
N CYS A 29 10.69 -8.01 -0.12
CA CYS A 29 9.91 -6.80 -0.33
C CYS A 29 10.30 -5.74 0.71
N ASP A 30 10.30 -4.47 0.33
CA ASP A 30 10.42 -3.35 1.27
C ASP A 30 9.07 -2.68 1.50
N PHE A 31 8.69 -2.47 2.75
CA PHE A 31 7.41 -1.93 3.16
C PHE A 31 7.57 -0.54 3.74
N TYR A 32 6.82 0.42 3.20
CA TYR A 32 6.77 1.78 3.72
C TYR A 32 5.34 2.11 4.12
N TYR A 33 5.13 2.70 5.29
CA TYR A 33 3.82 3.20 5.69
C TYR A 33 3.93 4.51 6.46
N LEU A 34 2.90 5.35 6.29
CA LEU A 34 2.78 6.62 6.99
C LEU A 34 1.72 6.48 8.09
N ILE A 35 1.97 6.97 9.31
CA ILE A 35 0.98 6.84 10.40
C ILE A 35 0.99 8.03 11.36
N ASP A 36 -0.18 8.35 11.92
CA ASP A 36 -0.36 9.46 12.88
C ASP A 36 -0.19 9.03 14.35
N LYS A 37 0.19 7.78 14.59
CA LYS A 37 0.37 7.18 15.92
C LYS A 37 1.82 6.83 16.14
N LYS A 38 2.53 7.66 16.91
CA LYS A 38 3.96 7.44 17.24
C LYS A 38 4.25 6.05 17.82
N THR A 39 3.32 5.49 18.58
CA THR A 39 3.45 4.16 19.19
C THR A 39 3.40 2.99 18.20
N LYS A 40 2.98 3.26 16.96
CA LYS A 40 2.86 2.25 15.89
C LYS A 40 3.93 2.38 14.82
N ILE A 41 4.94 3.23 15.04
CA ILE A 41 6.09 3.39 14.15
C ILE A 41 7.11 2.32 14.50
N ILE A 42 7.55 1.60 13.48
CA ILE A 42 8.60 0.61 13.51
C ILE A 42 9.49 0.85 12.31
N GLU A 43 10.80 0.86 12.57
CA GLU A 43 11.88 0.87 11.59
C GLU A 43 12.71 -0.38 11.87
N GLU A 44 12.38 -1.50 11.21
CA GLU A 44 13.00 -2.80 11.51
C GLU A 44 12.99 -3.72 10.30
N GLY A 45 14.20 -4.11 9.86
CA GLY A 45 14.39 -4.95 8.68
C GLY A 45 13.87 -4.24 7.43
N ASN A 46 12.92 -4.88 6.76
CA ASN A 46 12.28 -4.40 5.54
C ASN A 46 10.99 -3.61 5.79
N ILE A 47 10.74 -3.14 7.02
CA ILE A 47 9.54 -2.39 7.38
C ILE A 47 9.95 -1.01 7.88
N HIS A 48 9.48 0.02 7.18
CA HIS A 48 9.82 1.42 7.38
C HIS A 48 8.55 2.22 7.70
N GLY A 49 8.46 2.70 8.93
CA GLY A 49 7.32 3.44 9.44
C GLY A 49 7.65 4.91 9.63
N GLU A 50 6.86 5.79 9.04
CA GLU A 50 7.06 7.24 9.17
C GLU A 50 5.91 7.89 9.94
N TYR A 51 6.26 8.79 10.85
CA TYR A 51 5.28 9.63 11.53
C TYR A 51 4.81 10.74 10.60
N TYR A 52 3.51 11.02 10.61
CA TYR A 52 3.02 12.32 10.16
C TYR A 52 2.06 12.95 11.16
N SER A 53 2.14 14.27 11.29
CA SER A 53 1.12 15.04 11.97
C SER A 53 -0.02 15.28 11.00
N LYS A 54 -1.26 14.93 11.38
CA LYS A 54 -2.43 15.15 10.51
C LYS A 54 -2.63 16.64 10.26
N ASP A 55 -2.59 17.03 8.99
CA ASP A 55 -3.04 18.35 8.56
C ASP A 55 -4.54 18.49 8.80
N SER A 56 -4.98 19.67 9.24
CA SER A 56 -6.40 19.98 9.44
C SER A 56 -7.15 20.12 8.12
N GLU A 57 -6.46 20.59 7.08
CA GLU A 57 -7.00 20.81 5.74
C GLU A 57 -6.72 19.61 4.84
N ASN A 58 -7.77 19.10 4.18
CA ASN A 58 -7.66 17.92 3.31
C ASN A 58 -6.68 18.13 2.15
N VAL A 59 -6.66 19.31 1.53
CA VAL A 59 -5.74 19.58 0.40
C VAL A 59 -4.28 19.42 0.84
N LYS A 60 -3.90 19.99 1.98
CA LYS A 60 -2.55 19.84 2.55
C LYS A 60 -2.25 18.38 2.89
N ARG A 61 -3.22 17.70 3.51
CA ARG A 61 -3.11 16.28 3.83
C ARG A 61 -2.86 15.43 2.58
N PHE A 62 -3.61 15.65 1.51
CA PHE A 62 -3.50 14.89 0.26
C PHE A 62 -2.17 15.16 -0.43
N ASP A 63 -1.74 16.42 -0.44
CA ASP A 63 -0.45 16.84 -0.99
C ASP A 63 0.72 16.19 -0.25
N HIS A 64 0.72 16.26 1.08
CA HIS A 64 1.74 15.64 1.93
C HIS A 64 1.81 14.12 1.77
N ILE A 65 0.67 13.42 1.87
CA ILE A 65 0.65 11.96 1.73
C ILE A 65 1.14 11.53 0.34
N SER A 66 0.73 12.26 -0.71
CA SER A 66 1.17 11.94 -2.06
C SER A 66 2.63 12.28 -2.31
N ASP A 67 3.17 13.36 -1.73
CA ASP A 67 4.60 13.68 -1.82
C ASP A 67 5.47 12.64 -1.12
N TRP A 68 5.03 12.18 0.06
CA TRP A 68 5.68 11.08 0.76
C TRP A 68 5.75 9.83 -0.13
N ALA A 69 4.62 9.40 -0.68
CA ALA A 69 4.57 8.22 -1.55
C ALA A 69 5.48 8.40 -2.78
N ILE A 70 5.43 9.56 -3.45
CA ILE A 70 6.24 9.83 -4.64
C ILE A 70 7.74 9.88 -4.32
N THR A 71 8.10 10.40 -3.15
CA THR A 71 9.49 10.42 -2.69
C THR A 71 10.03 8.99 -2.54
N ILE A 72 9.27 8.10 -1.91
CA ILE A 72 9.63 6.68 -1.81
C ILE A 72 9.73 6.04 -3.20
N LEU A 73 8.70 6.20 -4.04
CA LEU A 73 8.68 5.59 -5.38
C LEU A 73 9.89 6.01 -6.23
N LYS A 74 10.29 7.29 -6.15
CA LYS A 74 11.48 7.81 -6.85
C LYS A 74 12.78 7.30 -6.25
N ASN A 75 12.91 7.32 -4.93
CA ASN A 75 14.12 6.86 -4.24
C ASN A 75 14.38 5.37 -4.50
N GLN A 76 13.32 4.57 -4.54
CA GLN A 76 13.36 3.15 -4.86
C GLN A 76 13.37 2.84 -6.35
N LYS A 77 13.38 3.86 -7.22
CA LYS A 77 13.44 3.73 -8.69
C LYS A 77 12.32 2.84 -9.27
N VAL A 78 11.11 2.97 -8.72
CA VAL A 78 9.94 2.18 -9.15
C VAL A 78 9.58 2.50 -10.61
N ASN A 79 9.40 1.46 -11.41
CA ASN A 79 9.01 1.55 -12.82
C ASN A 79 7.49 1.51 -13.01
N HIS A 80 6.79 0.68 -12.23
CA HIS A 80 5.35 0.45 -12.35
C HIS A 80 4.67 0.34 -10.98
N VAL A 81 3.48 0.92 -10.88
CA VAL A 81 2.67 0.95 -9.65
C VAL A 81 1.33 0.24 -9.86
N TYR A 82 1.01 -0.66 -8.95
CA TYR A 82 -0.26 -1.34 -8.84
C TYR A 82 -1.07 -0.70 -7.70
N LEU A 83 -2.17 -0.02 -8.05
CA LEU A 83 -3.06 0.67 -7.10
C LEU A 83 -4.37 -0.09 -6.92
N GLU A 84 -4.85 -0.24 -5.69
CA GLU A 84 -6.23 -0.67 -5.49
C GLU A 84 -7.25 0.40 -5.97
N GLY A 85 -8.34 -0.05 -6.57
CA GLY A 85 -9.50 0.77 -6.90
C GLY A 85 -10.22 1.34 -5.67
N TYR A 86 -11.03 2.37 -5.88
CA TYR A 86 -11.69 3.10 -4.79
C TYR A 86 -12.60 2.21 -3.92
N SER A 87 -12.61 2.49 -2.62
CA SER A 87 -13.62 1.95 -1.70
C SER A 87 -14.97 2.63 -1.91
N MET A 88 -15.80 2.05 -2.79
CA MET A 88 -17.16 2.53 -3.07
C MET A 88 -18.12 2.45 -1.86
N GLY A 89 -17.75 1.67 -0.83
CA GLY A 89 -18.52 1.53 0.41
C GLY A 89 -18.34 2.67 1.41
N SER A 90 -17.41 3.60 1.18
CA SER A 90 -17.05 4.68 2.12
C SER A 90 -18.06 5.84 2.11
N ARG A 91 -19.30 5.59 2.55
CA ARG A 91 -20.41 6.57 2.60
C ARG A 91 -19.95 7.92 3.17
N GLY A 92 -20.15 8.99 2.40
CA GLY A 92 -19.78 10.37 2.77
C GLY A 92 -18.30 10.74 2.65
N ARG A 93 -17.39 9.77 2.36
CA ARG A 93 -15.96 10.02 2.18
C ARG A 93 -15.42 9.64 0.80
N VAL A 94 -16.25 9.08 -0.08
CA VAL A 94 -15.85 8.64 -1.43
C VAL A 94 -15.19 9.78 -2.21
N PHE A 95 -15.73 11.00 -2.15
CA PHE A 95 -15.13 12.15 -2.83
C PHE A 95 -13.75 12.51 -2.29
N HIS A 96 -13.56 12.53 -0.97
CA HIS A 96 -12.24 12.77 -0.37
C HIS A 96 -11.22 11.69 -0.72
N ILE A 97 -11.65 10.42 -0.79
CA ILE A 97 -10.79 9.32 -1.24
C ILE A 97 -10.43 9.51 -2.72
N ALA A 98 -11.40 9.88 -3.55
CA ALA A 98 -11.18 10.14 -4.97
C ALA A 98 -10.23 11.32 -5.20
N GLU A 99 -10.38 12.42 -4.46
CA GLU A 99 -9.49 13.58 -4.48
C GLU A 99 -8.07 13.19 -4.06
N ASN A 100 -7.92 12.54 -2.89
CA ASN A 100 -6.62 12.11 -2.36
C ASN A 100 -5.87 11.21 -3.36
N THR A 101 -6.53 10.16 -3.86
CA THR A 101 -5.93 9.25 -4.84
C THR A 101 -5.75 9.93 -6.20
N GLY A 102 -6.58 10.91 -6.55
CA GLY A 102 -6.43 11.72 -7.76
C GLY A 102 -5.14 12.52 -7.76
N VAL A 103 -4.80 13.15 -6.63
CA VAL A 103 -3.52 13.85 -6.43
C VAL A 103 -2.35 12.88 -6.60
N LEU A 104 -2.40 11.71 -5.96
CA LEU A 104 -1.37 10.67 -6.11
C LEU A 104 -1.18 10.27 -7.58
N LYS A 105 -2.26 9.89 -8.28
CA LYS A 105 -2.21 9.47 -9.69
C LYS A 105 -1.59 10.53 -10.58
N GLN A 106 -1.95 11.80 -10.37
CA GLN A 106 -1.37 12.91 -11.12
C GLN A 106 0.14 13.03 -10.88
N LYS A 107 0.60 12.88 -9.63
CA LYS A 107 2.03 12.95 -9.30
C LYS A 107 2.81 11.75 -9.83
N ILE A 108 2.22 10.54 -9.81
CA ILE A 108 2.82 9.33 -10.41
C ILE A 108 3.03 9.55 -11.90
N TYR A 109 1.99 10.01 -12.61
CA TYR A 109 2.07 10.36 -14.03
C TYR A 109 3.17 11.41 -14.31
N LYS A 110 3.20 12.50 -13.54
CA LYS A 110 4.23 13.55 -13.68
C LYS A 110 5.65 13.06 -13.36
N ALA A 111 5.80 12.02 -12.55
CA ALA A 111 7.08 11.39 -12.24
C ALA A 111 7.58 10.46 -13.36
N GLY A 112 6.80 10.23 -14.42
CA GLY A 112 7.13 9.29 -15.49
C GLY A 112 6.99 7.82 -15.06
N ILE A 113 6.31 7.55 -13.95
CA ILE A 113 6.07 6.20 -13.43
C ILE A 113 4.75 5.71 -14.02
N THR A 114 4.74 4.49 -14.55
CA THR A 114 3.51 3.88 -15.07
C THR A 114 2.67 3.30 -13.93
N PHE A 115 1.35 3.25 -14.10
CA PHE A 115 0.50 2.64 -13.08
C PHE A 115 -0.77 2.03 -13.66
N GLU A 116 -1.30 1.05 -12.95
CA GLU A 116 -2.62 0.49 -13.18
C GLU A 116 -3.47 0.49 -11.91
N VAL A 117 -4.79 0.43 -12.10
CA VAL A 117 -5.77 0.42 -11.01
C VAL A 117 -6.52 -0.90 -11.05
N ILE A 118 -6.42 -1.67 -9.97
CA ILE A 118 -6.93 -3.03 -9.88
C ILE A 118 -8.13 -3.08 -8.93
N PRO A 119 -9.25 -3.72 -9.32
CA PRO A 119 -10.37 -3.93 -8.40
C PRO A 119 -9.97 -4.81 -7.21
N PRO A 120 -10.44 -4.50 -5.98
CA PRO A 120 -10.15 -5.29 -4.78
C PRO A 120 -10.44 -6.79 -4.95
N SER A 121 -11.58 -7.11 -5.57
CA SER A 121 -12.00 -8.49 -5.76
C SER A 121 -11.12 -9.27 -6.72
N THR A 122 -10.45 -8.59 -7.65
CA THR A 122 -9.55 -9.22 -8.62
C THR A 122 -8.29 -9.71 -7.92
N TRP A 123 -7.52 -8.81 -7.29
CA TRP A 123 -6.27 -9.23 -6.64
C TRP A 123 -6.55 -10.23 -5.50
N LYS A 124 -7.60 -10.01 -4.69
CA LYS A 124 -7.94 -10.94 -3.60
C LYS A 124 -8.26 -12.35 -4.09
N LYS A 125 -8.94 -12.48 -5.23
CA LYS A 125 -9.24 -13.78 -5.82
C LYS A 125 -7.96 -14.46 -6.31
N GLU A 126 -7.12 -13.73 -7.02
CA GLU A 126 -5.95 -14.31 -7.68
C GLU A 126 -4.83 -14.66 -6.70
N VAL A 127 -4.55 -13.81 -5.69
CA VAL A 127 -3.40 -14.02 -4.79
C VAL A 127 -3.74 -14.50 -3.40
N VAL A 128 -5.00 -14.37 -2.97
CA VAL A 128 -5.50 -14.85 -1.67
C VAL A 128 -6.54 -15.97 -1.84
N GLY A 129 -7.01 -16.25 -3.06
CA GLY A 129 -7.99 -17.31 -3.35
C GLY A 129 -9.44 -16.94 -3.07
N LYS A 130 -9.75 -15.71 -2.61
CA LYS A 130 -11.11 -15.30 -2.24
C LYS A 130 -11.37 -13.82 -2.50
N GLY A 131 -12.11 -13.49 -3.57
CA GLY A 131 -12.36 -12.10 -3.99
C GLY A 131 -13.10 -11.22 -2.97
N ASN A 132 -13.90 -11.81 -2.08
CA ASN A 132 -14.58 -11.09 -0.99
C ASN A 132 -13.90 -11.31 0.38
N ALA A 133 -12.60 -11.63 0.40
CA ALA A 133 -11.83 -11.76 1.63
C ALA A 133 -11.88 -10.49 2.49
N ASP A 134 -12.12 -10.67 3.78
CA ASP A 134 -12.04 -9.63 4.78
C ASP A 134 -10.59 -9.39 5.23
N LYS A 135 -10.38 -8.39 6.10
CA LYS A 135 -9.05 -8.01 6.58
C LYS A 135 -8.37 -9.13 7.38
N GLN A 136 -9.15 -9.94 8.09
CA GLN A 136 -8.63 -11.06 8.88
C GLN A 136 -8.05 -12.12 7.95
N TYR A 137 -8.82 -12.53 6.95
CA TYR A 137 -8.43 -13.55 5.99
C TYR A 137 -7.22 -13.13 5.16
N VAL A 138 -7.16 -11.87 4.70
CA VAL A 138 -5.99 -11.36 3.98
C VAL A 138 -4.74 -11.41 4.87
N TYR A 139 -4.84 -10.95 6.11
CA TYR A 139 -3.71 -10.99 7.05
C TYR A 139 -3.24 -12.43 7.35
N GLU A 140 -4.17 -13.34 7.64
CA GLU A 140 -3.82 -14.74 7.92
C GLU A 140 -3.13 -15.40 6.72
N SER A 141 -3.54 -15.05 5.51
CA SER A 141 -2.92 -15.55 4.27
C SER A 141 -1.48 -15.08 4.07
N LEU A 142 -1.05 -14.01 4.75
CA LEU A 142 0.32 -13.51 4.69
C LEU A 142 1.31 -14.52 5.27
N GLY A 143 0.89 -15.28 6.30
CA GLY A 143 1.76 -16.23 7.01
C GLY A 143 2.87 -15.58 7.85
N ILE A 144 2.81 -14.25 8.08
CA ILE A 144 3.81 -13.49 8.85
C ILE A 144 3.16 -12.90 10.11
N ASP A 145 3.81 -13.06 11.26
CA ASP A 145 3.31 -12.54 12.54
C ASP A 145 3.65 -11.06 12.75
N LEU A 146 2.96 -10.18 12.01
CA LEU A 146 3.07 -8.74 12.22
C LEU A 146 2.46 -8.30 13.55
N LYS A 147 1.50 -9.04 14.11
CA LYS A 147 0.90 -8.70 15.40
C LYS A 147 1.94 -8.65 16.53
N THR A 148 2.82 -9.64 16.60
CA THR A 148 3.90 -9.65 17.58
C THR A 148 4.88 -8.50 17.32
N LYS A 149 5.28 -8.27 16.06
CA LYS A 149 6.18 -7.17 15.67
C LYS A 149 5.63 -5.81 16.09
N PHE A 150 4.34 -5.55 15.80
CA PHE A 150 3.63 -4.33 16.17
C PHE A 150 3.08 -4.29 17.59
N LYS A 151 3.35 -5.32 18.42
CA LYS A 151 2.81 -5.47 19.79
C LYS A 151 1.29 -5.22 19.85
N SER A 152 0.58 -5.68 18.83
CA SER A 152 -0.86 -5.43 18.64
C SER A 152 -1.67 -6.72 18.83
N LYS A 153 -2.80 -6.60 19.53
CA LYS A 153 -3.76 -7.71 19.66
C LYS A 153 -4.71 -7.81 18.45
N SER A 154 -4.88 -6.71 17.71
CA SER A 154 -5.83 -6.58 16.60
C SER A 154 -5.14 -6.33 15.26
N ILE A 155 -5.78 -6.78 14.18
CA ILE A 155 -5.37 -6.52 12.79
C ILE A 155 -5.95 -5.17 12.38
N THR A 156 -5.22 -4.12 12.73
CA THR A 156 -5.55 -2.72 12.44
C THR A 156 -4.30 -2.02 11.93
N SER A 157 -4.48 -0.87 11.29
CA SER A 157 -3.39 -0.08 10.71
C SER A 157 -2.21 0.08 11.69
N PRO A 158 -0.97 -0.20 11.25
CA PRO A 158 -0.58 -0.44 9.85
C PRO A 158 -0.63 -1.91 9.40
N ILE A 159 -0.97 -2.87 10.28
CA ILE A 159 -0.85 -4.31 9.99
C ILE A 159 -1.66 -4.75 8.77
N ASN A 160 -2.92 -4.34 8.69
CA ASN A 160 -3.76 -4.70 7.55
C ASN A 160 -3.31 -3.98 6.27
N ASP A 161 -2.79 -2.75 6.38
CA ASP A 161 -2.40 -1.95 5.21
C ASP A 161 -1.10 -2.51 4.58
N ILE A 162 -0.17 -3.00 5.42
CA ILE A 162 1.01 -3.77 4.98
C ILE A 162 0.60 -5.07 4.29
N ALA A 163 -0.37 -5.79 4.86
CA ALA A 163 -0.86 -7.03 4.24
C ALA A 163 -1.53 -6.76 2.88
N ASP A 164 -2.40 -5.76 2.80
CA ASP A 164 -3.08 -5.39 1.56
C ASP A 164 -2.05 -4.95 0.48
N SER A 165 -1.09 -4.07 0.82
CA SER A 165 -0.05 -3.64 -0.13
C SER A 165 0.87 -4.79 -0.60
N TYR A 166 1.21 -5.74 0.27
CA TYR A 166 1.95 -6.96 -0.10
C TYR A 166 1.22 -7.76 -1.18
N PHE A 167 -0.07 -8.04 -0.98
CA PHE A 167 -0.84 -8.85 -1.92
C PHE A 167 -1.16 -8.12 -3.22
N ILE A 168 -1.35 -6.79 -3.18
CA ILE A 168 -1.45 -5.97 -4.39
C ILE A 168 -0.14 -6.07 -5.19
N CYS A 169 1.02 -5.98 -4.52
CA CYS A 169 2.32 -6.12 -5.17
C CYS A 169 2.53 -7.53 -5.74
N LYS A 170 2.11 -8.56 -4.99
CA LYS A 170 2.13 -9.97 -5.44
C LYS A 170 1.35 -10.17 -6.74
N TYR A 171 0.16 -9.57 -6.82
CA TYR A 171 -0.66 -9.62 -8.02
C TYR A 171 0.08 -8.98 -9.21
N GLY A 172 0.71 -7.83 -8.98
CA GLY A 172 1.54 -7.16 -9.97
C GLY A 172 2.75 -7.98 -10.44
N SER A 173 3.40 -8.69 -9.53
CA SER A 173 4.53 -9.59 -9.86
C SER A 173 4.10 -10.71 -10.81
N LEU A 174 2.97 -11.36 -10.54
CA LEU A 174 2.44 -12.45 -11.37
C LEU A 174 2.03 -12.00 -12.78
N THR A 175 1.43 -10.81 -12.87
CA THR A 175 0.97 -10.25 -14.16
C THR A 175 2.13 -9.75 -15.02
N THR A 176 3.18 -9.24 -14.38
CA THR A 176 4.43 -8.84 -15.07
C THR A 176 5.14 -10.04 -15.71
N GLN A 177 5.19 -11.19 -15.04
CA GLN A 177 5.84 -12.41 -15.57
C GLN A 177 5.06 -13.05 -16.73
N SER A 178 3.79 -12.67 -16.92
CA SER A 178 2.91 -13.24 -17.94
C SER A 178 2.92 -12.45 -19.26
N GLN A 179 3.74 -11.40 -19.37
CA GLN A 179 3.92 -10.56 -20.56
C GLN A 179 5.33 -10.71 -21.12
#